data_AF-A0A818B0R2-F1
#
_entry.id   AF-A0A818B0R2-F1
#
_cell.length_a   1.000
_cell.length_b   1.000
_cell.length_c   1.000
_cell.angle_alpha   90.00
_cell.angle_beta   90.00
_cell.angle_gamma   90.00
#
_symmetry.space_group_name_H-M   'P 1'
#
loop_
_entity.id
_entity.type
_entity.pdbx_description
1 polymer ?
#
loop_
_entity_poly.entity_id
_entity_poly.type
_entity_poly.pdbx_seq_one_letter_code
_entity_poly.pdbx_strand_id
1 'polypeptide(L)'
;MLLATQQQLFDYAVRLRLNESLPSNPYSLCGFYQRYDPRFCEEPKPSHSYIGLIAMAILSSPERRLVLADIYQWILDHYPYFRARGPGWRNSIRHNLSLNDCFIKAGRSANGKGHYWSIHPANLADFISGDFRRRRAQRRVRKSMGLSIPEEEDHDEEEILPINETEHHLNT
;
A
#
# COMPACT_ATOMS: atom_id res chain seq x y z
N MET A 1 9.27 51.54 -43.14
CA MET A 1 9.96 51.39 -41.84
C MET A 1 8.95 50.87 -40.84
N LEU A 2 9.32 49.78 -40.19
CA LEU A 2 8.47 48.83 -39.50
C LEU A 2 7.91 49.38 -38.19
N LEU A 3 6.59 49.33 -38.00
CA LEU A 3 5.97 49.37 -36.67
C LEU A 3 5.48 47.95 -36.36
N ALA A 4 6.42 47.10 -35.92
CA ALA A 4 6.07 45.83 -35.29
C ALA A 4 5.35 46.14 -33.98
N THR A 5 4.16 45.57 -33.81
CA THR A 5 3.30 45.86 -32.66
C THR A 5 3.95 45.34 -31.38
N GLN A 6 3.70 46.03 -30.26
CA GLN A 6 4.25 45.74 -28.93
C GLN A 6 4.02 44.27 -28.47
N GLN A 7 3.04 43.59 -29.07
CA GLN A 7 2.77 42.17 -28.90
C GLN A 7 3.88 41.26 -29.46
N GLN A 8 4.45 41.60 -30.62
CA GLN A 8 5.47 40.78 -31.28
C GLN A 8 6.82 40.79 -30.54
N LEU A 9 7.15 41.89 -29.84
CA LEU A 9 8.35 41.97 -29.02
C LEU A 9 8.21 41.23 -27.68
N PHE A 10 7.01 41.19 -27.10
CA PHE A 10 6.74 40.40 -25.90
C PHE A 10 6.83 38.90 -26.20
N ASP A 11 6.24 38.44 -27.30
CA ASP A 11 6.31 37.05 -27.74
C ASP A 11 7.75 36.62 -28.10
N TYR A 12 8.56 37.53 -28.65
CA TYR A 12 9.98 37.29 -28.92
C TYR A 12 10.83 37.22 -27.64
N ALA A 13 10.56 38.10 -26.67
CA ALA A 13 11.24 38.07 -25.36
C ALA A 13 10.89 36.83 -24.53
N VAL A 14 9.64 36.35 -24.62
CA VAL A 14 9.20 35.08 -24.01
C VAL A 14 9.86 33.88 -24.70
N ARG A 15 10.03 33.91 -26.03
CA ARG A 15 10.76 32.88 -26.78
C ARG A 15 12.25 32.82 -26.42
N LEU A 16 12.90 33.96 -26.15
CA LEU A 16 14.33 33.99 -25.79
C LEU A 16 14.63 33.55 -24.36
N ARG A 17 13.64 33.51 -23.45
CA ARG A 17 13.81 32.99 -22.09
C ARG A 17 13.66 31.47 -21.96
N LEU A 18 13.21 30.78 -23.00
CA LEU A 18 13.02 29.32 -23.02
C LEU A 18 13.90 28.67 -24.09
N ASN A 19 15.20 29.00 -24.09
CA ASN A 19 16.19 28.26 -24.85
C ASN A 19 16.72 27.08 -24.03
N GLU A 20 15.85 26.09 -23.79
CA GLU A 20 16.26 24.70 -23.60
C GLU A 20 15.46 23.85 -24.57
N SER A 21 16.19 23.10 -25.38
CA SER A 21 15.71 22.20 -26.44
C SER A 21 14.59 21.27 -25.98
N LEU A 22 13.39 21.42 -26.56
CA LEU A 22 12.30 20.46 -26.40
C LEU A 22 12.55 19.23 -27.30
N PRO A 23 12.44 17.99 -26.77
CA PRO A 23 12.44 16.81 -27.62
C PRO A 23 11.09 16.67 -28.35
N SER A 24 11.17 16.25 -29.61
CA SER A 24 10.11 16.20 -30.63
C SER A 24 9.05 15.11 -30.43
N ASN A 25 8.71 14.73 -29.19
CA ASN A 25 7.73 13.66 -28.95
C ASN A 25 6.63 14.09 -27.96
N PRO A 26 5.38 14.35 -28.43
CA PRO A 26 4.26 14.73 -27.58
C PRO A 26 3.75 13.60 -26.66
N TYR A 27 4.27 12.37 -26.76
CA TYR A 27 3.92 11.26 -25.87
C TYR A 27 4.90 11.01 -24.72
N SER A 28 5.97 11.81 -24.58
CA SER A 28 6.97 11.67 -23.50
C SER A 28 6.77 12.61 -22.30
N LEU A 29 5.70 13.40 -22.29
CA LEU A 29 5.44 14.42 -21.25
C LEU A 29 4.77 13.88 -19.97
N CYS A 30 4.43 12.60 -19.90
CA CYS A 30 3.88 11.98 -18.69
C CYS A 30 4.95 11.78 -17.59
N GLY A 31 6.24 11.79 -17.93
CA GLY A 31 7.34 11.49 -17.01
C GLY A 31 8.09 12.67 -16.40
N PHE A 32 7.91 13.90 -16.90
CA PHE A 32 8.83 15.02 -16.59
C PHE A 32 8.22 16.20 -15.80
N TYR A 33 6.92 16.19 -15.49
CA TYR A 33 6.30 17.20 -14.61
C TYR A 33 6.10 16.74 -13.16
N GLN A 34 6.87 15.77 -12.68
CA GLN A 34 7.11 15.67 -11.25
C GLN A 34 8.16 16.73 -10.91
N ARG A 35 7.73 17.93 -10.53
CA ARG A 35 8.64 18.93 -9.94
C ARG A 35 9.45 18.24 -8.85
N TYR A 36 10.77 18.19 -9.02
CA TYR A 36 11.69 17.72 -7.99
C TYR A 36 11.71 18.81 -6.91
N ASP A 37 10.75 18.77 -5.98
CA ASP A 37 10.83 19.51 -4.72
C ASP A 37 11.73 18.68 -3.79
N PRO A 38 12.97 19.13 -3.50
CA PRO A 38 13.94 18.36 -2.71
C PRO A 38 13.51 18.13 -1.25
N ARG A 39 12.38 18.70 -0.82
CA ARG A 39 11.80 18.48 0.50
C ARG A 39 10.89 17.26 0.57
N PHE A 40 10.53 16.68 -0.58
CA PHE A 40 9.91 15.37 -0.63
C PHE A 40 11.00 14.33 -0.81
N CYS A 41 11.68 14.00 0.29
CA CYS A 41 12.29 12.68 0.42
C CYS A 41 11.18 11.70 0.06
N GLU A 42 11.33 10.99 -1.07
CA GLU A 42 10.32 10.06 -1.56
C GLU A 42 10.21 8.94 -0.52
N GLU A 43 9.30 9.08 0.44
CA GLU A 43 9.21 8.10 1.52
C GLU A 43 8.94 6.74 0.88
N PRO A 44 9.71 5.70 1.23
CA PRO A 44 9.65 4.44 0.54
C PRO A 44 8.24 3.86 0.65
N LYS A 45 7.75 3.29 -0.46
CA LYS A 45 6.49 2.58 -0.47
C LYS A 45 6.48 1.53 0.65
N PRO A 46 5.44 1.48 1.49
CA PRO A 46 5.37 0.47 2.54
C PRO A 46 5.43 -0.95 1.94
N SER A 47 6.25 -1.81 2.55
CA SER A 47 6.35 -3.24 2.20
C SER A 47 5.06 -4.00 2.50
N HIS A 48 4.29 -3.53 3.49
CA HIS A 48 3.03 -4.12 3.90
C HIS A 48 1.93 -3.95 2.84
N SER A 49 1.15 -5.02 2.63
CA SER A 49 -0.06 -4.97 1.83
C SER A 49 -1.15 -4.13 2.51
N TYR A 50 -2.19 -3.73 1.77
CA TYR A 50 -3.34 -3.04 2.37
C TYR A 50 -4.00 -3.84 3.50
N ILE A 51 -4.00 -5.18 3.42
CA ILE A 51 -4.48 -6.04 4.51
C ILE A 51 -3.63 -5.82 5.76
N GLY A 52 -2.30 -5.85 5.62
CA GLY A 52 -1.38 -5.57 6.73
C GLY A 52 -1.56 -4.17 7.32
N LEU A 53 -1.70 -3.15 6.46
CA LEU A 53 -1.92 -1.77 6.91
C LEU A 53 -3.22 -1.62 7.72
N ILE A 54 -4.32 -2.19 7.23
CA ILE A 54 -5.61 -2.16 7.93
C ILE A 54 -5.53 -2.96 9.24
N ALA A 55 -4.88 -4.13 9.22
CA ALA A 55 -4.73 -4.97 10.40
C ALA A 55 -3.95 -4.25 11.50
N MET A 56 -2.79 -3.65 11.17
CA MET A 56 -2.00 -2.88 12.13
C MET A 56 -2.78 -1.69 12.68
N ALA A 57 -3.55 -0.97 11.85
CA ALA A 57 -4.41 0.11 12.31
C ALA A 57 -5.43 -0.40 13.35
N ILE A 58 -6.18 -1.45 13.04
CA ILE A 58 -7.19 -2.02 13.95
C ILE A 58 -6.56 -2.56 15.22
N LEU A 59 -5.39 -3.21 15.12
CA LEU A 59 -4.66 -3.73 16.27
C LEU A 59 -4.12 -2.61 17.16
N SER A 60 -3.80 -1.44 16.62
CA SER A 60 -3.35 -0.32 17.44
C SER A 60 -4.44 0.26 18.35
N SER A 61 -5.72 0.02 18.04
CA SER A 61 -6.83 0.53 18.85
C SER A 61 -7.10 -0.37 20.07
N PRO A 62 -7.40 0.22 21.24
CA PRO A 62 -7.66 -0.56 22.46
C PRO A 62 -8.93 -1.42 22.33
N GLU A 63 -9.91 -0.96 21.56
CA GLU A 63 -11.16 -1.67 21.31
C GLU A 63 -11.06 -2.72 20.20
N ARG A 64 -9.88 -2.89 19.56
CA ARG A 64 -9.65 -3.80 18.42
C ARG A 64 -10.66 -3.61 17.27
N ARG A 65 -11.10 -2.37 17.11
CA ARG A 65 -12.00 -1.92 16.03
C ARG A 65 -11.75 -0.46 15.72
N LEU A 66 -11.98 -0.05 14.47
CA LEU A 66 -11.86 1.34 14.02
C LEU A 66 -12.93 1.65 12.98
N VAL A 67 -13.32 2.92 12.86
CA VAL A 67 -14.10 3.35 11.69
C VAL A 67 -13.19 3.62 10.50
N LEU A 68 -13.76 3.60 9.30
CA LEU A 68 -13.03 3.83 8.05
C LEU A 68 -12.20 5.13 8.05
N ALA A 69 -12.75 6.21 8.64
CA ALA A 69 -12.06 7.49 8.73
C ALA A 69 -10.76 7.38 9.55
N ASP A 70 -10.79 6.65 10.67
CA ASP A 70 -9.64 6.49 11.55
C ASP A 70 -8.57 5.59 10.92
N ILE A 71 -8.98 4.59 10.14
CA ILE A 71 -8.05 3.78 9.34
C ILE A 71 -7.28 4.67 8.36
N TYR A 72 -7.95 5.62 7.71
CA TYR A 72 -7.27 6.57 6.83
C TYR A 72 -6.26 7.44 7.59
N GLN A 73 -6.66 7.98 8.75
CA GLN A 73 -5.76 8.83 9.56
C GLN A 73 -4.55 8.04 10.05
N TRP A 74 -4.77 6.86 10.63
CA TRP A 74 -3.70 6.00 11.10
C TRP A 74 -2.66 5.71 10.00
N ILE A 75 -3.10 5.38 8.78
CA ILE A 75 -2.20 5.16 7.65
C ILE A 75 -1.42 6.42 7.28
N LEU A 76 -2.07 7.59 7.27
CA LEU A 76 -1.41 8.87 6.97
C LEU A 76 -0.39 9.29 8.03
N ASP A 77 -0.63 8.91 9.28
CA ASP A 77 0.24 9.23 10.41
C ASP A 77 1.51 8.36 10.39
N HIS A 78 1.37 7.07 10.10
CA HIS A 78 2.46 6.10 10.14
C HIS A 78 3.22 5.98 8.81
N TYR A 79 2.55 6.26 7.68
CA TYR A 79 3.12 6.12 6.35
C TYR A 79 2.92 7.41 5.53
N PRO A 80 3.80 8.41 5.72
CA PRO A 80 3.73 9.70 5.03
C PRO A 80 3.64 9.61 3.50
N TYR A 81 4.20 8.54 2.92
CA TYR A 81 4.04 8.16 1.51
C TYR A 81 2.62 8.34 0.95
N PHE A 82 1.58 8.03 1.73
CA PHE A 82 0.20 8.12 1.25
C PHE A 82 -0.36 9.55 1.21
N ARG A 83 0.33 10.53 1.81
CA ARG A 83 -0.06 11.96 1.78
C ARG A 83 0.05 12.54 0.37
N ALA A 84 1.05 12.12 -0.40
CA ALA A 84 1.31 12.61 -1.77
C ALA A 84 0.60 11.79 -2.87
N ARG A 85 0.06 10.60 -2.55
CA ARG A 85 -0.48 9.63 -3.52
C ARG A 85 -1.89 9.93 -4.06
N GLY A 86 -2.47 11.07 -3.72
CA GLY A 86 -3.85 11.44 -4.09
C GLY A 86 -4.91 10.52 -3.44
N PRO A 87 -6.20 10.65 -3.81
CA PRO A 87 -7.28 9.94 -3.13
C PRO A 87 -7.43 8.45 -3.51
N GLY A 88 -6.72 7.97 -4.54
CA GLY A 88 -6.93 6.64 -5.14
C GLY A 88 -6.75 5.47 -4.15
N TRP A 89 -5.75 5.55 -3.27
CA TRP A 89 -5.48 4.50 -2.28
C TRP A 89 -6.64 4.30 -1.29
N ARG A 90 -7.43 5.35 -1.01
CA ARG A 90 -8.62 5.24 -0.13
C ARG A 90 -9.66 4.31 -0.72
N ASN A 91 -9.77 4.24 -2.05
CA ASN A 91 -10.65 3.28 -2.70
C ASN A 91 -10.17 1.84 -2.50
N SER A 92 -8.86 1.61 -2.62
CA SER A 92 -8.26 0.31 -2.35
C SER A 92 -8.49 -0.16 -0.91
N ILE A 93 -8.45 0.75 0.07
CA ILE A 93 -8.79 0.44 1.47
C ILE A 93 -10.24 -0.03 1.60
N ARG A 94 -11.21 0.73 1.07
CA ARG A 94 -12.64 0.35 1.13
C ARG A 94 -12.92 -0.98 0.43
N HIS A 95 -12.27 -1.20 -0.70
CA HIS A 95 -12.36 -2.45 -1.43
C HIS A 95 -11.83 -3.62 -0.58
N ASN A 96 -10.66 -3.48 0.04
CA ASN A 96 -10.06 -4.56 0.85
C ASN A 96 -10.89 -4.91 2.09
N LEU A 97 -11.49 -3.91 2.74
CA LEU A 97 -12.39 -4.14 3.88
C LEU A 97 -13.62 -4.98 3.51
N SER A 98 -14.13 -4.80 2.29
CA SER A 98 -15.30 -5.55 1.82
C SER A 98 -14.93 -6.88 1.14
N LEU A 99 -13.73 -6.97 0.54
CA LEU A 99 -13.29 -8.14 -0.23
C LEU A 99 -12.79 -9.28 0.66
N ASN A 100 -12.11 -8.96 1.77
CA ASN A 100 -11.44 -9.97 2.58
C ASN A 100 -12.23 -10.28 3.84
N ASP A 101 -12.60 -11.56 4.02
CA ASP A 101 -13.35 -12.05 5.18
C ASP A 101 -12.60 -11.92 6.52
N CYS A 102 -11.31 -11.57 6.48
CA CYS A 102 -10.55 -11.24 7.68
C CYS A 102 -11.02 -9.95 8.35
N PHE A 103 -11.80 -9.10 7.66
CA PHE A 103 -12.38 -7.88 8.21
C PHE A 103 -13.90 -8.01 8.29
N ILE A 104 -14.44 -7.69 9.46
CA ILE A 104 -15.88 -7.80 9.76
C ILE A 104 -16.45 -6.47 10.24
N LYS A 105 -17.73 -6.25 9.99
CA LYS A 105 -18.47 -5.09 10.51
C LYS A 105 -18.87 -5.35 11.96
N ALA A 106 -18.31 -4.59 12.90
CA ALA A 106 -18.53 -4.73 14.35
C ALA A 106 -19.61 -3.76 14.89
N GLY A 107 -20.68 -3.56 14.12
CA GLY A 107 -21.78 -2.66 14.46
C GLY A 107 -21.63 -1.22 13.94
N ARG A 108 -22.63 -0.37 14.22
CA ARG A 108 -22.63 1.04 13.84
C ARG A 108 -21.72 1.85 14.75
N SER A 109 -21.08 2.88 14.19
CA SER A 109 -20.31 3.82 14.98
C SER A 109 -21.19 4.69 15.86
N ALA A 110 -20.73 5.01 17.08
CA ALA A 110 -21.44 5.88 18.02
C ALA A 110 -21.74 7.28 17.44
N ASN A 111 -20.90 7.75 16.51
CA ASN A 111 -21.07 9.04 15.84
C ASN A 111 -21.99 8.99 14.61
N GLY A 112 -22.57 7.82 14.30
CA GLY A 112 -23.43 7.60 13.12
C GLY A 112 -22.71 7.58 11.77
N LYS A 113 -21.39 7.83 11.72
CA LYS A 113 -20.58 7.91 10.49
C LYS A 113 -20.08 6.52 10.07
N GLY A 114 -21.02 5.64 9.71
CA GLY A 114 -20.73 4.31 9.18
C GLY A 114 -20.60 3.23 10.24
N HIS A 115 -19.75 2.23 9.99
CA HIS A 115 -19.60 1.02 10.80
C HIS A 115 -18.18 0.93 11.36
N TYR A 116 -18.06 0.29 12.53
CA TYR A 116 -16.78 -0.20 13.00
C TYR A 116 -16.34 -1.39 12.16
N TRP A 117 -15.06 -1.42 11.83
CA TRP A 117 -14.38 -2.55 11.23
C TRP A 117 -13.48 -3.20 12.28
N SER A 118 -13.54 -4.52 12.37
CA SER A 118 -12.71 -5.33 13.26
C SER A 118 -12.11 -6.51 12.51
N ILE A 119 -11.13 -7.17 13.12
CA ILE A 119 -10.51 -8.38 12.58
C ILE A 119 -11.37 -9.58 12.98
N HIS A 120 -11.61 -10.50 12.05
CA HIS A 120 -12.32 -11.74 12.35
C HIS A 120 -11.59 -12.53 13.45
N PRO A 121 -12.28 -13.06 14.48
CA PRO A 121 -11.63 -13.74 15.60
C PRO A 121 -10.66 -14.86 15.20
N ALA A 122 -11.00 -15.61 14.13
CA ALA A 122 -10.15 -16.67 13.57
C ALA A 122 -8.75 -16.21 13.10
N ASN A 123 -8.59 -14.92 12.79
CA ASN A 123 -7.34 -14.35 12.27
C ASN A 123 -6.63 -13.46 13.30
N LEU A 124 -7.25 -13.18 14.44
CA LEU A 124 -6.73 -12.22 15.40
C LEU A 124 -5.35 -12.64 15.94
N ALA A 125 -5.17 -13.91 16.28
CA ALA A 125 -3.90 -14.43 16.78
C ALA A 125 -2.77 -14.35 15.73
N ASP A 126 -3.04 -14.80 14.49
CA ASP A 126 -2.10 -14.72 13.37
C ASP A 126 -1.73 -13.25 13.05
N PHE A 127 -2.69 -12.32 13.15
CA PHE A 127 -2.42 -10.91 12.89
C PHE A 127 -1.63 -10.24 14.02
N ILE A 128 -1.82 -10.67 15.28
CA ILE A 128 -1.01 -10.20 16.41
C ILE A 128 0.45 -10.66 16.27
N SER A 129 0.69 -11.88 15.74
CA SER A 129 2.05 -12.37 15.48
C SER A 129 2.70 -11.76 14.22
N GLY A 130 1.97 -10.95 13.46
CA GLY A 130 2.45 -10.27 12.26
C GLY A 130 2.22 -11.03 10.94
N ASP A 131 1.51 -12.16 10.97
CA ASP A 131 1.16 -12.91 9.76
C ASP A 131 -0.10 -12.34 9.09
N PHE A 132 0.09 -11.38 8.20
CA PHE A 132 -0.99 -10.75 7.43
C PHE A 132 -1.23 -11.39 6.06
N ARG A 133 -0.78 -12.64 5.84
CA ARG A 133 -0.89 -13.29 4.51
C ARG A 133 -2.34 -13.60 4.15
N ARG A 134 -2.81 -13.01 3.05
CA ARG A 134 -4.20 -13.13 2.56
C ARG A 134 -4.69 -14.58 2.46
N ARG A 135 -3.91 -15.47 1.84
CA ARG A 135 -4.34 -16.87 1.59
C ARG A 135 -4.60 -17.62 2.91
N ARG A 136 -3.69 -17.47 3.88
CA ARG A 136 -3.83 -18.07 5.22
C ARG A 136 -5.02 -17.48 5.97
N ALA A 137 -5.15 -16.15 5.97
CA ALA A 137 -6.27 -15.45 6.61
C ALA A 137 -7.64 -15.89 6.05
N GLN A 138 -7.76 -16.09 4.73
CA GLN A 138 -9.00 -16.56 4.09
C GLN A 138 -9.30 -18.03 4.45
N ARG A 139 -8.29 -18.91 4.44
CA ARG A 139 -8.44 -20.31 4.84
C ARG A 139 -8.94 -20.44 6.29
N ARG A 140 -8.38 -19.65 7.21
CA ARG A 140 -8.76 -19.65 8.63
C ARG A 140 -10.22 -19.25 8.83
N VAL A 141 -10.69 -18.21 8.15
CA VAL A 141 -12.09 -17.76 8.24
C VAL A 141 -13.04 -18.80 7.65
N ARG A 142 -12.75 -19.34 6.47
CA ARG A 142 -13.56 -20.42 5.85
C ARG A 142 -13.66 -21.65 6.75
N LYS A 143 -12.53 -22.07 7.34
CA LYS A 143 -12.48 -23.16 8.33
C LYS A 143 -13.39 -22.87 9.52
N SER A 144 -13.32 -21.67 10.09
CA SER A 144 -14.13 -21.28 11.24
C SER A 144 -15.63 -21.22 10.96
N MET A 145 -16.02 -21.05 9.69
CA MET A 145 -17.43 -21.05 9.24
C MET A 145 -17.90 -22.43 8.75
N GLY A 146 -17.08 -23.48 8.84
CA GLY A 146 -17.44 -24.83 8.41
C GLY A 146 -17.57 -25.00 6.89
N LEU A 147 -17.00 -24.09 6.10
CA LEU A 147 -16.98 -24.18 4.64
C LEU A 147 -15.84 -25.11 4.19
N SER A 148 -16.08 -25.89 3.14
CA SER A 148 -15.05 -26.74 2.55
C SER A 148 -13.83 -25.91 2.14
N ILE A 149 -12.67 -26.36 2.59
CA ILE A 149 -11.37 -25.81 2.24
C ILE A 149 -10.87 -26.70 1.10
N PRO A 150 -10.61 -26.15 -0.09
CA PRO A 150 -9.86 -26.89 -1.10
C PRO A 150 -8.53 -27.33 -0.48
N GLU A 151 -8.24 -28.63 -0.51
CA GLU A 151 -6.96 -29.20 -0.07
C GLU A 151 -5.86 -28.71 -1.03
N GLU A 152 -5.38 -27.48 -0.84
CA GLU A 152 -4.12 -27.05 -1.43
C GLU A 152 -3.02 -27.32 -0.40
N GLU A 153 -2.18 -28.32 -0.70
CA GLU A 153 -1.00 -28.68 0.08
C GLU A 153 -0.08 -27.45 0.25
N ASP A 154 0.20 -27.08 1.50
CA ASP A 154 1.15 -26.02 1.85
C ASP A 154 2.59 -26.53 1.56
N HIS A 155 3.04 -26.46 0.30
CA HIS A 155 4.45 -26.69 -0.09
C HIS A 155 5.34 -25.48 0.24
N ASP A 156 5.31 -25.02 1.49
CA ASP A 156 6.25 -24.02 2.01
C ASP A 156 7.01 -24.63 3.22
N GLU A 157 7.61 -25.82 3.06
CA GLU A 157 8.57 -26.39 4.03
C GLU A 157 10.00 -26.25 3.49
N GLU A 158 10.72 -25.29 4.07
CA GLU A 158 12.10 -25.41 4.58
C GLU A 158 13.01 -26.48 3.93
N GLU A 159 13.80 -26.09 2.92
CA GLU A 159 15.02 -26.81 2.55
C GLU A 159 16.20 -25.85 2.41
N ILE A 160 16.83 -25.53 3.55
CA ILE A 160 18.28 -25.35 3.58
C ILE A 160 18.76 -26.26 4.72
N LEU A 161 19.06 -27.51 4.35
CA LEU A 161 19.72 -28.46 5.22
C LEU A 161 21.09 -27.89 5.65
N PRO A 162 21.53 -28.15 6.90
CA PRO A 162 22.87 -27.80 7.34
C PRO A 162 23.89 -28.51 6.45
N ILE A 163 24.86 -27.76 5.94
CA ILE A 163 26.00 -28.32 5.21
C ILE A 163 26.75 -29.21 6.20
N ASN A 164 26.51 -30.53 6.12
CA ASN A 164 27.30 -31.49 6.86
C ASN A 164 28.75 -31.40 6.39
N GLU A 165 29.60 -30.92 7.29
CA GLU A 165 31.02 -31.26 7.34
C GLU A 165 31.14 -32.77 7.11
N THR A 166 31.62 -33.16 5.93
CA THR A 166 32.13 -34.49 5.70
C THR A 166 33.63 -34.37 5.53
N GLU A 167 34.29 -34.67 6.64
CA GLU A 167 35.65 -35.13 6.72
C GLU A 167 35.99 -36.02 5.52
N HIS A 168 36.93 -35.59 4.68
CA HIS A 168 37.77 -36.55 3.99
C HIS A 168 39.03 -36.75 4.84
N HIS A 169 38.96 -37.77 5.70
CA HIS A 169 40.14 -38.38 6.28
C HIS A 169 41.11 -38.82 5.18
N LEU A 170 42.38 -38.52 5.43
CA LEU A 170 43.60 -39.26 5.10
C LEU A 170 43.40 -40.71 4.57
N ASN A 171 44.02 -41.01 3.41
CA ASN A 171 45.07 -42.04 3.23
C ASN A 171 45.10 -42.62 1.80
N THR A 172 46.16 -42.25 1.05
CA THR A 172 47.09 -43.10 0.27
C THR A 172 47.56 -42.34 -0.97
#